data_AF-A0A0R3W9F7-F1
#
_entry.id   AF-A0A0R3W9F7-F1
#
_cell.length_a   1.000
_cell.length_b   1.000
_cell.length_c   1.000
_cell.angle_alpha   90.00
_cell.angle_beta   90.00
_cell.angle_gamma   90.00
#
_symmetry.space_group_name_H-M   'P 1'
#
loop_
_entity.id
_entity.type
_entity.pdbx_description
1 polymer ?
#
loop_
_entity_poly.entity_id
_entity_poly.type
_entity_poly.pdbx_seq_one_letter_code
_entity_poly.pdbx_strand_id
1 'polypeptide(L)'
;MGQNMTIDNLEVCFSAIDRRATVELMTHPGYPLWGSDWSTEGCSAVIGPDDFSRSTDRSHEMTLLRSQEFKDLLEHNNIRLNSFSAF
;
A
#
# COMPACT_ATOMS: atom_id res chain seq x y z
N MET A 1 -3.15 0.05 -5.94
CA MET A 1 -3.35 1.17 -5.01
C MET A 1 -4.83 1.52 -4.93
N GLY A 2 -5.25 2.05 -3.78
CA GLY A 2 -6.62 2.04 -3.29
C GLY A 2 -7.33 0.71 -3.50
N GLN A 3 -8.62 0.73 -3.84
CA GLN A 3 -9.38 -0.50 -4.15
C GLN A 3 -8.77 -1.32 -5.30
N ASN A 4 -8.00 -0.70 -6.19
CA ASN A 4 -7.33 -1.39 -7.29
C ASN A 4 -6.06 -2.13 -6.86
N MET A 5 -5.63 -2.02 -5.59
CA MET A 5 -4.65 -2.95 -5.03
C MET A 5 -5.35 -4.29 -4.85
N THR A 6 -5.25 -5.19 -5.82
CA THR A 6 -5.75 -6.55 -5.74
C THR A 6 -4.58 -7.51 -5.98
N ILE A 7 -4.72 -8.77 -5.56
CA ILE A 7 -3.69 -9.79 -5.81
C ILE A 7 -3.44 -9.94 -7.32
N ASP A 8 -4.49 -9.97 -8.13
CA ASP A 8 -4.38 -10.07 -9.59
C ASP A 8 -3.61 -8.89 -10.20
N ASN A 9 -3.91 -7.67 -9.76
CA ASN A 9 -3.20 -6.49 -10.26
C ASN A 9 -1.74 -6.45 -9.79
N LEU A 10 -1.45 -6.93 -8.57
CA LEU A 10 -0.09 -7.05 -8.07
C LEU A 10 0.71 -8.12 -8.83
N GLU A 11 0.10 -9.26 -9.16
CA GLU A 11 0.71 -10.29 -9.99
C GLU A 11 1.10 -9.74 -11.37
N VAL A 12 0.19 -9.02 -12.02
CA VAL A 12 0.47 -8.35 -13.30
C VAL A 12 1.62 -7.35 -13.15
N CYS A 13 1.61 -6.53 -12.10
CA CYS A 13 2.69 -5.58 -11.83
C CYS A 13 4.04 -6.28 -11.61
N PHE A 14 4.06 -7.37 -10.82
CA PHE A 14 5.28 -8.11 -10.51
C PHE A 14 5.85 -8.82 -11.73
N SER A 15 4.99 -9.32 -12.62
CA SER A 15 5.41 -9.95 -13.88
C SER A 15 6.19 -9.00 -14.81
N ALA A 16 6.01 -7.68 -14.65
CA ALA A 16 6.68 -6.66 -15.44
C ALA A 16 8.08 -6.26 -14.89
N ILE A 17 8.45 -6.71 -13.69
CA ILE A 17 9.71 -6.36 -13.04
C ILE A 17 10.84 -7.26 -13.56
N ASP A 18 11.99 -6.68 -13.95
CA ASP A 18 13.20 -7.46 -14.21
C ASP A 18 13.64 -8.17 -12.92
N ARG A 19 13.88 -9.48 -12.99
CA ARG A 19 14.27 -10.34 -11.86
C ARG A 19 15.52 -9.87 -11.09
N ARG A 20 16.33 -8.97 -11.67
CA ARG A 20 17.52 -8.40 -11.00
C ARG A 20 17.31 -7.02 -10.40
N ALA A 21 16.12 -6.43 -10.56
CA ALA A 21 15.83 -5.10 -10.06
C ALA A 21 15.47 -5.12 -8.57
N THR A 22 15.80 -4.01 -7.90
CA THR A 22 15.16 -3.61 -6.65
C THR A 22 14.13 -2.55 -7.00
N VAL A 23 12.90 -2.70 -6.49
CA VAL A 23 11.83 -1.73 -6.69
C VAL A 23 11.20 -1.35 -5.35
N GLU A 24 10.57 -0.19 -5.31
CA GLU A 24 9.76 0.25 -4.18
C GLU A 24 8.27 0.15 -4.54
N LEU A 25 7.49 -0.48 -3.66
CA LEU A 25 6.03 -0.52 -3.76
C LEU A 25 5.42 0.58 -2.88
N MET A 26 5.01 1.68 -3.50
CA MET A 26 4.36 2.80 -2.80
C MET A 26 2.93 2.43 -2.40
N THR A 27 2.60 2.63 -1.12
CA THR A 27 1.29 2.31 -0.54
C THR A 27 0.91 3.37 0.51
N HIS A 28 -0.39 3.47 0.82
CA HIS A 28 -0.95 4.39 1.81
C HIS A 28 -1.86 3.66 2.82
N PRO A 29 -1.40 2.57 3.46
CA PRO A 29 -2.23 1.79 4.37
C PRO A 29 -2.66 2.62 5.58
N GLY A 30 -3.85 2.35 6.09
CA GLY A 30 -4.35 2.93 7.34
C GLY A 30 -5.87 3.01 7.38
N TYR A 31 -6.40 3.61 8.44
CA TYR A 31 -7.83 3.91 8.51
C TYR A 31 -8.17 5.19 7.74
N PRO A 32 -9.43 5.38 7.32
CA PRO A 32 -9.86 6.65 6.75
C PRO A 32 -9.60 7.79 7.73
N LEU A 33 -9.30 8.97 7.21
CA LEU A 33 -9.06 10.17 8.00
C LEU A 33 -10.33 11.02 8.07
N TRP A 34 -10.56 11.70 9.20
CA TRP A 34 -11.72 12.57 9.40
C TRP A 34 -11.28 13.93 9.94
N GLY A 35 -11.79 15.02 9.36
CA GLY A 35 -11.38 16.39 9.73
C GLY A 35 -11.84 16.88 11.12
N SER A 36 -12.31 16.00 12.00
CA SER A 36 -12.79 16.37 13.36
C SER A 36 -11.77 16.11 14.47
N ASP A 37 -10.65 15.44 14.16
CA ASP A 37 -9.59 15.13 15.11
C ASP A 37 -8.23 15.58 14.53
N TRP A 38 -7.55 16.45 15.26
CA TRP A 38 -6.23 17.01 14.97
C TRP A 38 -5.14 15.95 14.81
N SER A 39 -5.34 14.75 15.39
CA SER A 39 -4.48 13.59 15.15
C SER A 39 -4.71 12.90 13.80
N THR A 40 -5.78 13.28 13.09
CA THR A 40 -6.23 12.66 11.82
C THR A 40 -6.43 13.67 10.68
N GLU A 41 -5.91 14.90 10.80
CA GLU A 41 -6.05 15.97 9.79
C GLU A 41 -5.28 15.70 8.48
N GLY A 42 -4.55 14.59 8.37
CA GLY A 42 -3.71 14.28 7.23
C GLY A 42 -2.46 15.16 7.18
N CYS A 43 -1.96 15.48 5.98
CA CYS A 43 -0.72 16.23 5.82
C CYS A 43 -0.85 17.74 6.08
N SER A 44 -2.06 18.30 6.09
CA SER A 44 -2.29 19.73 6.29
C SER A 44 -3.50 19.98 7.18
N ALA A 45 -3.25 20.51 8.38
CA ALA A 45 -4.28 20.90 9.33
C ALA A 45 -5.32 21.89 8.76
N VAL A 46 -4.89 22.73 7.82
CA VAL A 46 -5.74 23.78 7.24
C VAL A 46 -6.66 23.23 6.14
N ILE A 47 -6.17 22.24 5.38
CA ILE A 47 -6.89 21.68 4.22
C ILE A 47 -7.65 20.40 4.62
N GLY A 48 -7.18 19.71 5.65
CA GLY A 48 -7.66 18.40 6.04
C GLY A 48 -7.20 17.29 5.07
N PRO A 49 -7.68 16.06 5.29
CA PRO A 49 -7.38 14.93 4.42
C PRO A 49 -8.07 15.06 3.07
N ASP A 50 -7.38 14.66 2.00
CA ASP A 50 -7.96 14.57 0.65
C ASP A 50 -8.98 13.42 0.54
N ASP A 51 -9.67 13.33 -0.60
CA ASP A 51 -10.72 12.33 -0.82
C ASP A 51 -10.20 10.90 -0.70
N PHE A 52 -8.98 10.64 -1.17
CA PHE A 52 -8.34 9.34 -1.03
C PHE A 52 -8.10 9.00 0.46
N SER A 53 -7.55 9.94 1.22
CA SER A 53 -7.27 9.78 2.64
C SER A 53 -8.52 9.53 3.49
N ARG A 54 -9.66 10.06 3.04
CA ARG A 54 -10.98 9.88 3.67
C ARG A 54 -11.70 8.60 3.24
N SER A 55 -11.17 7.87 2.26
CA SER A 55 -11.84 6.71 1.69
C SER A 55 -11.44 5.39 2.36
N THR A 56 -12.22 4.34 2.08
CA THR A 56 -11.93 2.97 2.52
C THR A 56 -10.73 2.34 1.81
N ASP A 57 -10.12 3.04 0.85
CA ASP A 57 -8.99 2.58 0.06
C ASP A 57 -7.77 2.31 0.91
N ARG A 58 -7.50 3.16 1.89
CA ARG A 58 -6.41 2.96 2.85
C ARG A 58 -6.59 1.69 3.68
N SER A 59 -7.83 1.42 4.10
CA SER A 59 -8.17 0.24 4.89
C SER A 59 -8.07 -1.02 4.05
N HIS A 60 -8.46 -0.93 2.77
CA HIS A 60 -8.34 -2.00 1.80
C HIS A 60 -6.87 -2.36 1.56
N GLU A 61 -6.02 -1.37 1.27
CA GLU A 61 -4.58 -1.58 1.13
C GLU A 61 -3.97 -2.21 2.39
N MET A 62 -4.29 -1.68 3.58
CA MET A 62 -3.81 -2.23 4.84
C MET A 62 -4.23 -3.69 5.05
N THR A 63 -5.47 -4.03 4.69
CA THR A 63 -6.00 -5.40 4.80
C THR A 63 -5.25 -6.33 3.86
N LEU A 64 -5.07 -5.93 2.59
CA LEU A 64 -4.37 -6.75 1.60
C LEU A 64 -2.90 -6.95 1.97
N LEU A 65 -2.18 -5.89 2.37
CA LEU A 65 -0.75 -5.97 2.74
C LEU A 65 -0.51 -6.86 3.97
N ARG A 66 -1.53 -7.11 4.78
CA ARG A 66 -1.51 -8.02 5.94
C ARG A 66 -2.07 -9.41 5.64
N SER A 67 -2.55 -9.66 4.41
CA SER A 67 -3.18 -10.91 4.03
C SER A 67 -2.15 -12.03 3.82
N GLN A 68 -2.59 -13.28 4.00
CA GLN A 68 -1.79 -14.45 3.65
C GLN A 68 -1.59 -14.53 2.13
N GLU A 69 -2.60 -14.14 1.34
CA GLU A 69 -2.52 -14.16 -0.14
C GLU A 69 -1.39 -13.26 -0.66
N PHE A 70 -1.19 -12.07 -0.08
CA PHE A 70 -0.08 -11.20 -0.46
C PHE A 70 1.28 -11.83 -0.11
N LYS A 71 1.37 -12.53 1.02
CA LYS A 71 2.59 -13.25 1.40
C LYS A 71 2.88 -14.39 0.42
N ASP A 72 1.86 -15.18 0.09
CA ASP A 72 1.97 -16.29 -0.86
C ASP A 72 2.38 -15.79 -2.25
N LEU A 73 1.86 -14.64 -2.68
CA LEU A 73 2.21 -13.97 -3.93
C LEU A 73 3.71 -13.64 -4.00
N LEU A 74 4.26 -13.07 -2.93
CA LEU A 74 5.68 -12.71 -2.85
C LEU A 74 6.55 -13.97 -2.88
N GLU A 75 6.17 -15.02 -2.15
CA GLU A 75 6.88 -16.30 -2.13
C GLU A 75 6.85 -16.98 -3.51
N HIS A 76 5.69 -17.01 -4.17
CA HIS A 76 5.52 -17.58 -5.51
C HIS A 76 6.42 -16.89 -6.55
N ASN A 77 6.53 -15.57 -6.46
CA ASN A 77 7.35 -14.77 -7.37
C ASN A 77 8.83 -14.67 -6.95
N ASN A 78 9.24 -15.35 -5.87
CA ASN A 78 10.59 -15.25 -5.29
C ASN A 78 11.02 -13.79 -5.00
N ILE A 79 10.06 -12.98 -4.56
CA ILE A 79 10.28 -11.58 -4.19
C ILE A 79 10.68 -11.54 -2.71
N ARG A 80 11.75 -10.79 -2.42
CA ARG A 80 12.19 -10.55 -1.04
C ARG A 80 11.84 -9.13 -0.65
N LEU A 81 11.11 -8.99 0.46
CA LEU A 81 10.90 -7.68 1.08
C LEU A 81 12.19 -7.21 1.75
N ASN A 82 12.56 -5.97 1.50
CA ASN A 82 13.71 -5.31 2.10
C ASN A 82 13.29 -3.98 2.73
N SER A 83 14.07 -3.53 3.71
CA SER A 83 14.00 -2.18 4.27
C SER A 83 15.11 -1.30 3.68
N PHE A 84 14.93 0.02 3.75
CA PHE A 84 15.94 0.98 3.35
C PHE A 84 17.25 0.89 4.15
N SER A 85 17.23 0.27 5.33
CA SER A 85 18.44 0.03 6.14
C SER A 85 19.37 -1.03 5.56
N ALA A 86 18.97 -1.74 4.50
CA ALA A 86 19.76 -2.77 3.85
C ALA A 86 20.53 -2.26 2.61
N PHE A 87 20.46 -0.96 2.32
CA PHE A 87 21.17 -0.28 1.22
C PHE A 87 22.29 0.62 1.72
#